data_AF-A0A2G8SDK1-F1
#
_entry.id   AF-A0A2G8SDK1-F1
#
_cell.length_a   1.000
_cell.length_b   1.000
_cell.length_c   1.000
_cell.angle_alpha   90.00
_cell.angle_beta   90.00
_cell.angle_gamma   90.00
#
_symmetry.space_group_name_H-M   'P 1'
#
loop_
_entity.id
_entity.type
_entity.pdbx_description
1 polymer ?
#
loop_
_entity_poly.entity_id
_entity_poly.type
_entity_poly.pdbx_seq_one_letter_code
_entity_poly.pdbx_strand_id
1 'polypeptide(L)'
;MSFSQFHPLGQHPHTGEPYIRLPAPFDRVIITPPRQGDIPRIVTILNDYPVKRWLDGPPFPYLDIHAEEWVTKNQEHSDTIMRELRVADEEQPKGPVVAVSGCPVGCLRGVEEDGTEVFLGAIEFSRCGFPDLLNQQEQERMVSSNDGRKRGDPDIVWCIGCECISNTHLGTLSWSSYTTSRLSRRAGAQSRADELRCANSGRDMGGAADGSKTNTGRDDYWESGEHTCVGEVGISDSKHCEEAESDECRRAD
;
A
#
# COMPACT_ATOMS: atom_id res chain seq x y z
N MET A 1 -6.77 -29.14 13.76
CA MET A 1 -5.50 -28.74 14.39
C MET A 1 -5.74 -27.41 15.07
N SER A 2 -5.39 -27.28 16.34
CA SER A 2 -5.40 -25.99 17.03
C SER A 2 -4.08 -25.29 16.70
N PHE A 3 -4.17 -24.03 16.28
CA PHE A 3 -3.02 -23.17 16.05
C PHE A 3 -2.87 -22.24 17.26
N SER A 4 -1.64 -21.84 17.60
CA SER A 4 -1.42 -20.74 18.53
C SER A 4 -2.08 -19.47 18.00
N GLN A 5 -2.52 -18.57 18.88
CA GLN A 5 -3.10 -17.28 18.47
C GLN A 5 -2.10 -16.43 17.66
N PHE A 6 -0.80 -16.70 17.79
CA PHE A 6 0.22 -16.01 17.01
C PHE A 6 0.33 -16.52 15.57
N HIS A 7 -0.28 -17.64 15.18
CA HIS A 7 -0.20 -18.13 13.81
C HIS A 7 -0.86 -17.14 12.82
N PRO A 8 -0.20 -16.76 11.70
CA PRO A 8 1.01 -17.33 11.10
C PRO A 8 2.33 -16.63 11.46
N LEU A 9 2.34 -15.72 12.44
CA LEU A 9 3.53 -15.01 12.89
C LEU A 9 4.55 -15.99 13.49
N GLY A 10 5.79 -15.90 13.02
CA GLY A 10 6.96 -16.43 13.70
C GLY A 10 7.48 -15.43 14.74
N GLN A 11 8.42 -15.88 15.56
CA GLN A 11 9.12 -15.03 16.53
C GLN A 11 10.60 -14.95 16.16
N HIS A 12 11.12 -13.73 15.97
CA HIS A 12 12.49 -13.52 15.54
C HIS A 12 13.45 -13.95 16.67
N PRO A 13 14.47 -14.79 16.41
CA PRO A 13 15.23 -15.47 17.47
C PRO A 13 16.07 -14.51 18.33
N HIS A 14 16.51 -13.39 17.77
CA HIS A 14 17.37 -12.43 18.47
C HIS A 14 16.60 -11.29 19.12
N THR A 15 15.52 -10.82 18.49
CA THR A 15 14.76 -9.64 18.94
C THR A 15 13.48 -10.00 19.66
N GLY A 16 12.98 -11.23 19.48
CA GLY A 16 11.68 -11.65 20.00
C GLY A 16 10.48 -11.02 19.28
N GLU A 17 10.72 -10.22 18.23
CA GLU A 17 9.68 -9.53 17.47
C GLU A 17 8.86 -10.52 16.62
N PRO A 18 7.56 -10.25 16.40
CA PRO A 18 6.76 -11.03 15.46
C PRO A 18 7.26 -10.81 14.03
N TYR A 19 7.22 -11.83 13.19
CA TYR A 19 7.48 -11.66 11.76
C TYR A 19 6.69 -12.64 10.90
N ILE A 20 6.49 -12.30 9.64
CA ILE A 20 5.98 -13.21 8.60
C ILE A 20 7.08 -13.42 7.58
N ARG A 21 7.49 -14.67 7.31
CA ARG A 21 8.38 -14.96 6.19
C ARG A 21 7.55 -15.24 4.95
N LEU A 22 7.92 -14.59 3.84
CA LEU A 22 7.25 -14.87 2.57
C LEU A 22 7.65 -16.27 2.08
N PRO A 23 6.73 -16.99 1.40
CA PRO A 23 7.07 -18.27 0.81
C PRO A 23 8.05 -18.10 -0.35
N ALA A 24 8.69 -19.19 -0.77
CA ALA A 24 9.51 -19.22 -1.98
C ALA A 24 8.72 -18.65 -3.19
N PRO A 25 9.36 -17.86 -4.07
CA PRO A 25 10.80 -17.58 -4.17
C PRO A 25 11.29 -16.40 -3.30
N PHE A 26 10.47 -15.88 -2.40
CA PHE A 26 10.78 -14.68 -1.61
C PHE A 26 11.10 -15.01 -0.16
N ASP A 27 11.65 -16.19 0.11
CA ASP A 27 11.98 -16.67 1.46
C ASP A 27 13.07 -15.87 2.18
N ARG A 28 13.79 -15.00 1.44
CA ARG A 28 14.69 -13.97 1.96
C ARG A 28 13.99 -12.67 2.37
N VAL A 29 12.67 -12.56 2.19
CA VAL A 29 11.89 -11.39 2.60
C VAL A 29 11.03 -11.75 3.80
N ILE A 30 11.10 -10.92 4.83
CA ILE A 30 10.25 -10.99 6.01
C ILE A 30 9.46 -9.70 6.17
N ILE A 31 8.28 -9.80 6.78
CA ILE A 31 7.46 -8.67 7.21
C ILE A 31 7.59 -8.56 8.72
N THR A 32 8.04 -7.41 9.21
CA THR A 32 8.24 -7.14 10.64
C THR A 32 7.45 -5.90 11.08
N PRO A 33 7.42 -5.58 12.39
CA PRO A 33 7.06 -4.26 12.86
C PRO A 33 8.06 -3.19 12.39
N PRO A 34 7.64 -1.91 12.40
CA PRO A 34 8.53 -0.78 12.14
C PRO A 34 9.56 -0.58 13.26
N ARG A 35 10.75 -0.10 12.90
CA ARG A 35 11.85 0.21 13.83
C ARG A 35 12.29 1.66 13.65
N GLN A 36 12.74 2.29 14.74
CA GLN A 36 13.32 3.64 14.69
C GLN A 36 14.54 3.71 13.76
N GLY A 37 15.31 2.62 13.66
CA GLY A 37 16.43 2.53 12.71
C GLY A 37 16.02 2.58 11.23
N ASP A 38 14.73 2.47 10.90
CA ASP A 38 14.25 2.53 9.51
C ASP A 38 14.11 3.96 8.98
N ILE A 39 14.05 4.97 9.87
CA ILE A 39 13.78 6.38 9.53
C ILE A 39 14.63 6.90 8.36
N PRO A 40 15.98 6.78 8.37
CA PRO A 40 16.79 7.32 7.27
C PRO A 40 16.43 6.72 5.91
N ARG A 41 16.02 5.44 5.90
CA ARG A 41 15.70 4.73 4.68
C ARG A 41 14.28 4.99 4.21
N ILE A 42 13.33 5.15 5.13
CA ILE A 42 11.97 5.63 4.82
C ILE A 42 12.05 6.99 4.13
N VAL A 43 12.81 7.93 4.70
CA VAL A 43 13.02 9.27 4.12
C VAL A 43 13.67 9.19 2.74
N THR A 44 14.66 8.32 2.57
CA THR A 44 15.30 8.10 1.27
C THR A 44 14.30 7.57 0.23
N ILE A 45 13.49 6.57 0.59
CA ILE A 45 12.50 5.95 -0.30
C ILE A 45 11.41 6.93 -0.70
N LEU A 46 10.86 7.67 0.25
CA LEU A 46 9.71 8.56 0.02
C LEU A 46 10.08 9.87 -0.69
N ASN A 47 11.36 10.22 -0.72
CA ASN A 47 11.88 11.30 -1.57
C ASN A 47 12.34 10.82 -2.96
N ASP A 48 12.38 9.51 -3.23
CA ASP A 48 12.74 8.99 -4.54
C ASP A 48 11.62 9.25 -5.56
N TYR A 49 11.91 10.02 -6.61
CA TYR A 49 10.90 10.48 -7.57
C TYR A 49 10.07 9.35 -8.21
N PRO A 50 10.66 8.21 -8.64
CA PRO A 50 9.91 7.08 -9.16
C PRO A 50 8.97 6.45 -8.14
N VAL A 51 9.22 6.57 -6.84
CA VAL A 51 8.29 6.15 -5.78
C VAL A 51 7.23 7.23 -5.58
N LYS A 52 7.65 8.48 -5.36
CA LYS A 52 6.76 9.60 -5.01
C LYS A 52 5.65 9.84 -6.03
N ARG A 53 5.92 9.68 -7.33
CA ARG A 53 4.90 9.85 -8.40
C ARG A 53 3.70 8.91 -8.29
N TRP A 54 3.80 7.85 -7.49
CA TRP A 54 2.74 6.86 -7.26
C TRP A 54 2.06 7.01 -5.90
N LEU A 55 2.53 7.93 -5.06
CA LEU A 55 2.03 8.13 -3.70
C LEU A 55 1.17 9.37 -3.61
N ASP A 56 -0.10 9.14 -3.26
CA ASP A 56 -1.01 10.19 -2.80
C ASP A 56 -0.90 10.27 -1.28
N GLY A 57 -0.57 11.44 -0.72
CA GLY A 57 -0.54 11.64 0.73
C GLY A 57 0.74 12.18 1.35
N PRO A 58 1.91 11.50 1.27
CA PRO A 58 3.08 11.96 2.01
C PRO A 58 3.55 13.32 1.49
N PRO A 59 3.87 14.28 2.38
CA PRO A 59 4.39 15.58 2.00
C PRO A 59 5.68 15.43 1.19
N PHE A 60 5.93 16.38 0.28
CA PHE A 60 7.15 16.44 -0.51
C PHE A 60 7.79 17.83 -0.39
N PRO A 61 9.04 17.94 0.10
CA PRO A 61 9.92 16.84 0.52
C PRO A 61 9.42 16.12 1.78
N TYR A 62 9.73 14.82 1.86
CA TYR A 62 9.47 14.02 3.05
C TYR A 62 10.63 14.19 4.05
N LEU A 63 10.33 14.59 5.28
CA LEU A 63 11.33 14.96 6.29
C LEU A 63 11.42 13.86 7.36
N ASP A 64 12.53 13.85 8.12
CA ASP A 64 12.76 12.93 9.24
C ASP A 64 11.61 12.95 10.25
N ILE A 65 11.07 14.14 10.58
CA ILE A 65 9.93 14.27 11.50
C ILE A 65 8.67 13.53 11.01
N HIS A 66 8.43 13.48 9.69
CA HIS A 66 7.29 12.74 9.15
C HIS A 66 7.50 11.22 9.27
N ALA A 67 8.75 10.75 9.07
CA ALA A 67 9.10 9.36 9.24
C ALA A 67 9.04 8.94 10.71
N GLU A 68 9.51 9.78 11.63
CA GLU A 68 9.43 9.57 13.08
C GLU A 68 7.98 9.43 13.56
N GLU A 69 7.10 10.34 13.12
CA GLU A 69 5.67 10.29 13.42
C GLU A 69 5.04 9.00 12.88
N TRP A 70 5.34 8.64 11.63
CA TRP A 70 4.83 7.41 11.01
C TRP A 70 5.32 6.15 11.74
N VAL A 71 6.62 6.03 12.03
CA VAL A 71 7.19 4.88 12.73
C VAL A 71 6.56 4.76 14.11
N THR A 72 6.51 5.85 14.88
CA THR A 72 5.95 5.85 16.24
C THR A 72 4.50 5.38 16.24
N LYS A 73 3.66 5.96 15.37
CA LYS A 73 2.25 5.58 15.25
C LYS A 73 2.07 4.10 14.87
N ASN A 74 2.86 3.60 13.93
CA ASN A 74 2.74 2.20 13.49
C ASN A 74 3.33 1.20 14.50
N GLN A 75 4.33 1.61 15.30
CA GLN A 75 4.83 0.83 16.43
C GLN A 75 3.74 0.67 17.50
N GLU A 76 3.09 1.77 17.90
CA GLU A 76 2.00 1.74 18.88
C GLU A 76 0.82 0.89 18.41
N HIS A 77 0.49 0.97 17.12
CA HIS A 77 -0.54 0.14 16.50
C HIS A 77 -0.18 -1.35 16.57
N SER A 78 1.04 -1.70 16.15
CA SER A 78 1.58 -3.07 16.23
C SER A 78 1.54 -3.61 17.66
N ASP A 79 2.01 -2.83 18.64
CA ASP A 79 2.05 -3.23 20.05
C ASP A 79 0.64 -3.46 20.62
N THR A 80 -0.33 -2.67 20.19
CA THR A 80 -1.73 -2.84 20.57
C THR A 80 -2.29 -4.15 20.05
N ILE A 81 -2.04 -4.48 18.78
CA ILE A 81 -2.49 -5.76 18.19
C ILE A 81 -1.79 -6.95 18.84
N MET A 82 -0.48 -6.85 19.09
CA MET A 82 0.27 -7.90 19.78
C MET A 82 -0.25 -8.13 21.20
N ARG A 83 -0.75 -7.09 21.87
CA ARG A 83 -1.43 -7.21 23.17
C ARG A 83 -2.76 -7.94 23.05
N GLU A 84 -3.59 -7.62 22.05
CA GLU A 84 -4.84 -8.36 21.77
C GLU A 84 -4.57 -9.86 21.57
N LEU A 85 -3.54 -10.20 20.79
CA LEU A 85 -3.15 -11.59 20.56
C LEU A 85 -2.67 -12.30 21.84
N ARG A 86 -1.87 -11.62 22.68
CA ARG A 86 -1.41 -12.18 23.97
C ARG A 86 -2.58 -12.47 24.90
N VAL A 87 -3.51 -11.53 25.05
CA VAL A 87 -4.71 -11.73 25.89
C VAL A 87 -5.52 -12.91 25.37
N ALA A 88 -5.74 -13.01 24.05
CA ALA A 88 -6.44 -14.14 23.46
C ALA A 88 -5.72 -15.48 23.65
N ASP A 89 -4.38 -15.48 23.61
CA ASP A 89 -3.56 -16.69 23.81
C ASP A 89 -3.61 -17.13 25.28
N GLU A 90 -3.63 -16.20 26.23
CA GLU A 90 -3.78 -16.49 27.67
C GLU A 90 -5.19 -17.04 27.98
N GLU A 91 -6.23 -16.45 27.41
CA GLU A 91 -7.63 -16.87 27.62
C GLU A 91 -7.94 -18.20 26.92
N GLN A 92 -7.46 -18.39 25.69
CA GLN A 92 -7.73 -19.56 24.86
C GLN A 92 -6.50 -20.01 24.05
N PRO A 93 -5.48 -20.61 24.70
CA PRO A 93 -4.20 -20.96 24.05
C PRO A 93 -4.33 -21.97 22.90
N LYS A 94 -5.41 -22.76 22.94
CA LYS A 94 -5.72 -23.78 21.93
C LYS A 94 -7.05 -23.55 21.23
N GLY A 95 -7.61 -22.36 21.38
CA GLY A 95 -8.85 -21.95 20.72
C GLY A 95 -8.66 -21.74 19.20
N PRO A 96 -9.75 -21.43 18.49
CA PRO A 96 -9.67 -20.85 17.15
C PRO A 96 -8.89 -19.53 17.18
N VAL A 97 -8.18 -19.20 16.09
CA VAL A 97 -7.47 -17.92 15.96
C VAL A 97 -8.49 -16.77 16.00
N VAL A 98 -8.25 -15.81 16.89
CA VAL A 98 -9.11 -14.64 17.04
C VAL A 98 -8.89 -13.62 15.92
N ALA A 99 -9.95 -12.90 15.55
CA ALA A 99 -9.83 -11.75 14.65
C ALA A 99 -9.46 -10.49 15.44
N VAL A 100 -8.28 -9.93 15.17
CA VAL A 100 -7.75 -8.73 15.83
C VAL A 100 -8.08 -7.45 15.07
N SER A 101 -7.77 -6.31 15.68
CA SER A 101 -8.03 -4.97 15.14
C SER A 101 -7.22 -4.57 13.90
N GLY A 102 -6.11 -5.25 13.59
CA GLY A 102 -5.28 -4.93 12.43
C GLY A 102 -4.12 -5.92 12.24
N CYS A 103 -3.09 -5.50 11.49
CA CYS A 103 -1.90 -6.31 11.23
C CYS A 103 -0.71 -5.81 12.08
N PRO A 104 -0.07 -6.65 12.90
CA PRO A 104 1.04 -6.22 13.76
C PRO A 104 2.37 -6.07 13.01
N VAL A 105 2.42 -6.43 11.72
CA VAL A 105 3.62 -6.33 10.89
C VAL A 105 3.29 -5.61 9.60
N GLY A 106 4.19 -4.73 9.15
CA GLY A 106 3.95 -3.87 7.98
C GLY A 106 5.22 -3.38 7.30
N CYS A 107 6.40 -3.82 7.73
CA CYS A 107 7.67 -3.42 7.13
C CYS A 107 8.32 -4.60 6.42
N LEU A 108 8.59 -4.45 5.14
CA LEU A 108 9.31 -5.42 4.32
C LEU A 108 10.81 -5.30 4.62
N ARG A 109 11.45 -6.42 4.95
CA ARG A 109 12.91 -6.50 5.13
C ARG A 109 13.49 -7.63 4.30
N GLY A 110 14.61 -7.34 3.65
CA GLY A 110 15.47 -8.34 3.05
C GLY A 110 16.42 -8.91 4.10
N VAL A 111 16.56 -10.23 4.12
CA VAL A 111 17.51 -10.95 4.97
C VAL A 111 18.72 -11.30 4.13
N GLU A 112 19.88 -10.76 4.52
CA GLU A 112 21.17 -11.03 3.91
C GLU A 112 21.75 -12.39 4.34
N GLU A 113 22.80 -12.85 3.67
CA GLU A 113 23.43 -14.15 3.95
C GLU A 113 24.02 -14.23 5.37
N ASP A 114 24.46 -13.10 5.90
CA ASP A 114 24.96 -12.96 7.27
C ASP A 114 23.83 -12.82 8.32
N GLY A 115 22.57 -12.81 7.89
CA GLY A 115 21.40 -12.61 8.74
C GLY A 115 21.05 -11.14 8.98
N THR A 116 21.79 -10.18 8.40
CA THR A 116 21.48 -8.76 8.52
C THR A 116 20.15 -8.45 7.83
N GLU A 117 19.32 -7.63 8.48
CA GLU A 117 18.01 -7.25 7.98
C GLU A 117 18.00 -5.81 7.44
N VAL A 118 17.49 -5.67 6.23
CA VAL A 118 17.62 -4.47 5.39
C VAL A 118 16.22 -4.00 5.01
N PHE A 119 15.77 -2.85 5.54
CA PHE A 119 14.43 -2.28 5.29
C PHE A 119 14.14 -1.99 3.79
N LEU A 120 13.30 -2.79 3.15
CA LEU A 120 13.02 -2.66 1.71
C LEU A 120 11.84 -1.72 1.42
N GLY A 121 10.95 -1.53 2.39
CA GLY A 121 9.71 -0.82 2.19
C GLY A 121 8.66 -1.11 3.25
N ALA A 122 7.46 -0.57 3.04
CA ALA A 122 6.29 -0.83 3.85
C ALA A 122 5.18 -1.53 3.04
N ILE A 123 4.35 -2.30 3.72
CA ILE A 123 3.12 -2.91 3.24
C ILE A 123 2.01 -2.62 4.24
N GLU A 124 0.90 -2.08 3.76
CA GLU A 124 -0.26 -1.73 4.56
C GLU A 124 -1.44 -2.63 4.21
N PHE A 125 -2.16 -3.08 5.24
CA PHE A 125 -3.40 -3.82 5.10
C PHE A 125 -4.52 -2.99 5.74
N SER A 126 -5.42 -2.47 4.92
CA SER A 126 -6.52 -1.64 5.39
C SER A 126 -7.85 -2.08 4.78
N ARG A 127 -8.95 -1.74 5.44
CA ARG A 127 -10.26 -1.89 4.82
C ARG A 127 -10.32 -1.01 3.58
N CYS A 128 -10.83 -1.57 2.50
CA CYS A 128 -10.69 -0.93 1.21
C CYS A 128 -11.56 0.32 1.11
N GLY A 129 -10.94 1.45 0.76
CA GLY A 129 -11.60 2.73 0.49
C GLY A 129 -12.20 2.84 -0.92
N PHE A 130 -12.05 1.80 -1.74
CA PHE A 130 -12.49 1.75 -3.14
C PHE A 130 -12.06 2.99 -3.98
N PRO A 131 -10.76 3.35 -4.00
CA PRO A 131 -10.29 4.59 -4.61
C PRO A 131 -10.50 4.66 -6.14
N ASP A 132 -10.68 3.51 -6.79
CA ASP A 132 -10.94 3.43 -8.24
C ASP A 132 -12.40 3.77 -8.63
N LEU A 133 -13.30 3.96 -7.64
CA LEU A 133 -14.69 4.32 -7.91
C LEU A 133 -14.83 5.82 -8.14
N LEU A 134 -15.10 6.20 -9.39
CA LEU A 134 -15.33 7.62 -9.77
C LEU A 134 -16.64 8.19 -9.23
N ASN A 135 -17.63 7.35 -8.93
CA ASN A 135 -18.90 7.79 -8.34
C ASN A 135 -18.77 7.82 -6.81
N GLN A 136 -18.68 9.02 -6.25
CA GLN A 136 -18.51 9.24 -4.81
C GLN A 136 -19.63 8.63 -3.96
N GLN A 137 -20.90 8.72 -4.40
CA GLN A 137 -22.02 8.15 -3.64
C GLN A 137 -21.93 6.62 -3.57
N GLU A 138 -21.53 5.98 -4.67
CA GLU A 138 -21.32 4.53 -4.69
C GLU A 138 -20.08 4.14 -3.86
N GLN A 139 -19.01 4.93 -3.91
CA GLN A 139 -17.83 4.75 -3.08
C GLN A 139 -18.18 4.80 -1.58
N GLU A 140 -18.86 5.85 -1.13
CA GLU A 140 -19.30 6.02 0.26
C GLU A 140 -20.21 4.86 0.72
N ARG A 141 -21.14 4.42 -0.14
CA ARG A 141 -22.01 3.27 0.14
C ARG A 141 -21.19 1.99 0.34
N MET A 142 -20.19 1.76 -0.51
CA MET A 142 -19.33 0.58 -0.46
C MET A 142 -18.39 0.61 0.75
N VAL A 143 -17.80 1.77 1.06
CA VAL A 143 -16.98 2.00 2.26
C VAL A 143 -17.81 1.75 3.52
N SER A 144 -18.97 2.39 3.65
CA SER A 144 -19.87 2.22 4.80
C SER A 144 -20.31 0.75 4.97
N SER A 145 -20.66 0.09 3.87
CA SER A 145 -21.01 -1.34 3.91
C SER A 145 -19.84 -2.22 4.33
N ASN A 146 -18.61 -1.91 3.93
CA ASN A 146 -17.42 -2.67 4.30
C ASN A 146 -17.01 -2.40 5.76
N ASP A 147 -17.13 -1.15 6.21
CA ASP A 147 -16.82 -0.74 7.57
C ASP A 147 -17.80 -1.28 8.60
N GLY A 148 -19.07 -1.45 8.22
CA GLY A 148 -20.09 -2.08 9.06
C GLY A 148 -19.86 -3.57 9.33
N ARG A 149 -18.93 -4.23 8.62
CA ARG A 149 -18.66 -5.66 8.80
C ARG A 149 -17.94 -5.94 10.11
N LYS A 150 -18.28 -7.07 10.73
CA LYS A 150 -17.64 -7.55 11.96
C LYS A 150 -16.21 -8.02 11.67
N ARG A 151 -15.29 -7.88 12.63
CA ARG A 151 -13.93 -8.43 12.51
C ARG A 151 -13.98 -9.93 12.22
N GLY A 152 -13.19 -10.39 11.26
CA GLY A 152 -13.15 -11.78 10.82
C GLY A 152 -14.26 -12.17 9.82
N ASP A 153 -15.15 -11.26 9.44
CA ASP A 153 -16.11 -11.49 8.35
C ASP A 153 -15.35 -11.74 7.03
N PRO A 154 -15.52 -12.91 6.38
CA PRO A 154 -14.80 -13.26 5.15
C PRO A 154 -15.15 -12.38 3.95
N ASP A 155 -16.25 -11.62 4.03
CA ASP A 155 -16.67 -10.71 2.97
C ASP A 155 -16.10 -9.28 3.15
N ILE A 156 -15.25 -9.04 4.17
CA ILE A 156 -14.47 -7.80 4.24
C ILE A 156 -13.58 -7.69 3.01
N VAL A 157 -13.67 -6.55 2.35
CA VAL A 157 -12.79 -6.19 1.26
C VAL A 157 -11.57 -5.46 1.81
N TRP A 158 -10.39 -6.04 1.60
CA TRP A 158 -9.11 -5.45 1.98
C TRP A 158 -8.45 -4.78 0.79
N CYS A 159 -7.89 -3.60 1.04
CA CYS A 159 -6.93 -2.94 0.17
C CYS A 159 -5.52 -3.23 0.72
N ILE A 160 -4.57 -3.47 -0.17
CA ILE A 160 -3.16 -3.68 0.18
C ILE A 160 -2.36 -2.59 -0.52
N GLY A 161 -1.64 -1.78 0.26
CA GLY A 161 -0.71 -0.78 -0.24
C GLY A 161 0.73 -1.24 -0.05
N CYS A 162 1.63 -0.89 -0.96
CA CYS A 162 3.05 -1.19 -0.79
C CYS A 162 3.94 -0.06 -1.33
N GLU A 163 4.93 0.31 -0.55
CA GLU A 163 5.95 1.30 -0.89
C GLU A 163 7.31 0.63 -0.74
N CYS A 164 8.01 0.32 -1.83
CA CYS A 164 9.28 -0.39 -1.74
C CYS A 164 10.31 0.09 -2.77
N ILE A 165 11.58 -0.17 -2.47
CA ILE A 165 12.71 0.15 -3.36
C ILE A 165 12.64 -0.72 -4.61
N SER A 166 12.60 -0.07 -5.78
CA SER A 166 12.47 -0.73 -7.09
C SER A 166 13.67 -1.60 -7.49
N ASN A 167 14.85 -1.38 -6.87
CA ASN A 167 16.11 -2.01 -7.26
C ASN A 167 16.46 -3.30 -6.52
N THR A 168 15.66 -3.73 -5.54
CA THR A 168 15.82 -5.10 -5.03
C THR A 168 15.40 -6.08 -6.12
N HIS A 169 16.20 -7.11 -6.38
CA HIS A 169 15.99 -8.17 -7.40
C HIS A 169 14.64 -8.93 -7.33
N LEU A 170 13.73 -8.50 -6.46
CA LEU A 170 12.29 -8.73 -6.48
C LEU A 170 11.70 -7.93 -7.66
N GLY A 171 11.79 -8.48 -8.87
CA GLY A 171 11.41 -7.82 -10.13
C GLY A 171 10.33 -6.74 -9.98
N THR A 172 10.74 -5.48 -10.11
CA THR A 172 9.90 -4.29 -10.35
C THR A 172 8.50 -4.34 -9.71
N LEU A 173 8.42 -4.42 -8.38
CA LEU A 173 7.16 -4.22 -7.67
C LEU A 173 7.02 -2.78 -7.14
N SER A 174 7.09 -1.78 -8.03
CA SER A 174 6.48 -0.47 -7.72
C SER A 174 5.00 -0.56 -8.12
N TRP A 175 4.14 -0.94 -7.18
CA TRP A 175 2.69 -1.05 -7.38
C TRP A 175 1.98 -0.15 -6.36
N SER A 176 1.60 1.06 -6.78
CA SER A 176 0.37 1.66 -6.26
C SER A 176 -0.75 1.06 -7.08
N SER A 177 -1.20 -0.12 -6.68
CA SER A 177 -2.35 -0.79 -7.30
C SER A 177 -3.16 -1.39 -6.19
N TYR A 178 -4.37 -0.88 -6.03
CA TYR A 178 -5.36 -1.42 -5.12
C TYR A 178 -5.88 -2.74 -5.68
N THR A 179 -5.15 -3.84 -5.47
CA THR A 179 -5.68 -5.15 -5.82
C THR A 179 -6.75 -5.55 -4.80
N THR A 180 -8.01 -5.40 -5.21
CA THR A 180 -9.17 -5.91 -4.45
C THR A 180 -9.06 -7.44 -4.39
N SER A 181 -8.53 -7.96 -3.29
CA SER A 181 -8.38 -9.40 -3.10
C SER A 181 -9.54 -9.93 -2.27
N ARG A 182 -10.47 -10.64 -2.90
CA ARG A 182 -11.47 -11.45 -2.17
C ARG A 182 -10.80 -12.75 -1.71
N LEU A 183 -10.34 -12.78 -0.46
CA LEU A 183 -9.88 -14.01 0.19
C LEU A 183 -11.08 -14.90 0.59
N SER A 184 -11.77 -15.47 -0.39
CA SER A 184 -12.83 -16.46 -0.13
C SER A 184 -12.22 -17.87 0.00
N ARG A 185 -12.38 -18.52 1.16
CA ARG A 185 -12.12 -19.96 1.29
C ARG A 185 -13.18 -20.73 0.49
N ARG A 186 -12.94 -21.01 -0.79
CA ARG A 186 -13.67 -22.06 -1.51
C ARG A 186 -13.15 -23.43 -1.06
N ALA A 187 -13.82 -24.00 -0.07
CA ALA A 187 -13.86 -25.45 0.07
C ALA A 187 -14.64 -26.01 -1.14
N GLY A 188 -13.92 -26.59 -2.10
CA GLY A 188 -14.45 -27.49 -3.13
C GLY A 188 -15.28 -26.86 -4.26
N ALA A 189 -14.64 -26.49 -5.37
CA ALA A 189 -15.16 -26.71 -6.73
C ALA A 189 -14.09 -26.37 -7.79
N GLN A 190 -13.86 -27.32 -8.69
CA GLN A 190 -13.00 -27.28 -9.87
C GLN A 190 -13.17 -26.03 -10.75
N SER A 191 -12.06 -25.65 -11.42
CA SER A 191 -11.98 -25.01 -12.74
C SER A 191 -12.31 -23.51 -12.86
N ARG A 192 -11.25 -22.70 -12.97
CA ARG A 192 -11.08 -21.69 -14.05
C ARG A 192 -9.62 -21.24 -14.10
N ALA A 193 -8.79 -22.06 -14.72
CA ALA A 193 -7.48 -21.66 -15.22
C ALA A 193 -7.67 -21.41 -16.72
N ASP A 194 -7.96 -20.16 -17.11
CA ASP A 194 -7.94 -19.66 -18.49
C ASP A 194 -8.28 -18.15 -18.50
N GLU A 195 -7.46 -17.31 -17.85
CA GLU A 195 -7.58 -15.85 -18.02
C GLU A 195 -6.27 -15.08 -17.78
N LEU A 196 -5.12 -15.71 -18.03
CA LEU A 196 -3.81 -15.05 -18.09
C LEU A 196 -3.01 -15.56 -19.29
N ARG A 197 -3.59 -15.38 -20.48
CA ARG A 197 -2.92 -15.55 -21.78
C ARG A 197 -3.43 -14.51 -22.79
N CYS A 198 -3.32 -13.23 -22.44
CA CYS A 198 -3.55 -12.14 -23.40
C CYS A 198 -2.71 -10.91 -23.03
N ALA A 199 -1.38 -11.02 -23.14
CA ALA A 199 -0.49 -9.86 -23.26
C ALA A 199 0.88 -10.30 -23.82
N ASN A 200 0.88 -11.03 -24.93
CA ASN A 200 2.06 -11.15 -25.81
C ASN A 200 1.64 -11.74 -27.17
N SER A 201 1.06 -10.88 -28.01
CA SER A 201 1.19 -10.97 -29.46
C SER A 201 1.56 -9.54 -29.89
N GLY A 202 2.78 -9.29 -30.35
CA GLY A 202 3.27 -9.84 -31.61
C GLY A 202 2.58 -9.10 -32.76
N ARG A 203 2.84 -7.79 -32.89
CA ARG A 203 2.48 -7.04 -34.11
C ARG A 203 3.45 -7.46 -35.21
N ASP A 204 3.06 -8.52 -35.93
CA ASP A 204 3.46 -8.71 -37.31
C ASP A 204 2.64 -7.74 -38.18
N MET A 205 3.32 -6.86 -38.89
CA MET A 205 2.77 -6.12 -40.04
C MET A 205 3.75 -6.33 -41.20
N GLY A 206 3.47 -7.33 -42.03
CA GLY A 206 4.04 -7.47 -43.36
C GLY A 206 3.10 -6.87 -44.39
N GLY A 207 3.65 -6.06 -45.31
CA GLY A 207 2.91 -5.52 -46.46
C GLY A 207 3.77 -4.58 -47.31
N ALA A 208 4.29 -5.09 -48.42
CA ALA A 208 5.31 -4.53 -49.30
C ALA A 208 4.83 -3.48 -50.33
N ALA A 209 5.77 -2.64 -50.80
CA ALA A 209 6.06 -2.26 -52.21
C ALA A 209 6.94 -0.98 -52.19
N ASP A 210 8.23 -1.04 -52.53
CA ASP A 210 8.84 -0.90 -53.87
C ASP A 210 9.27 0.55 -54.21
N GLY A 211 10.45 0.72 -54.81
CA GLY A 211 10.82 1.94 -55.54
C GLY A 211 11.96 2.84 -55.02
N SER A 212 13.21 2.39 -55.20
CA SER A 212 14.34 3.11 -55.86
C SER A 212 14.75 4.58 -55.49
N LYS A 213 16.08 4.72 -55.33
CA LYS A 213 16.99 5.86 -55.64
C LYS A 213 17.55 6.72 -54.48
N THR A 214 18.83 6.48 -54.23
CA THR A 214 19.95 7.43 -54.00
C THR A 214 19.61 8.92 -53.91
N ASN A 215 20.05 9.60 -52.84
CA ASN A 215 21.10 10.62 -52.96
C ASN A 215 21.64 11.09 -51.59
N THR A 216 22.85 11.62 -51.68
CA THR A 216 23.76 12.18 -50.68
C THR A 216 23.26 13.44 -49.95
N GLY A 217 23.67 13.58 -48.68
CA GLY A 217 24.36 14.78 -48.20
C GLY A 217 23.59 15.78 -47.32
N ARG A 218 24.37 16.35 -46.39
CA ARG A 218 24.20 17.58 -45.57
C ARG A 218 23.40 17.50 -44.27
N ASP A 219 24.15 17.60 -43.17
CA ASP A 219 24.23 18.75 -42.27
C ASP A 219 23.05 19.73 -42.32
N ASP A 220 22.40 19.94 -41.17
CA ASP A 220 22.33 21.28 -40.58
C ASP A 220 21.83 21.25 -39.12
N TYR A 221 22.59 21.97 -38.31
CA TYR A 221 22.27 22.56 -37.01
C TYR A 221 20.85 23.14 -36.94
N TRP A 222 20.17 23.06 -35.79
CA TRP A 222 19.42 24.18 -35.20
C TRP A 222 19.21 23.98 -33.70
N GLU A 223 19.67 24.97 -32.94
CA GLU A 223 19.41 25.21 -31.52
C GLU A 223 18.01 25.80 -31.27
N SER A 224 17.67 25.83 -29.98
CA SER A 224 16.80 26.79 -29.28
C SER A 224 15.30 26.47 -29.16
N GLY A 225 14.80 26.68 -27.93
CA GLY A 225 13.36 26.77 -27.67
C GLY A 225 12.91 26.42 -26.25
N GLU A 226 13.50 27.04 -25.22
CA GLU A 226 12.85 27.13 -23.90
C GLU A 226 11.55 27.93 -24.02
N HIS A 227 10.45 27.40 -23.49
CA HIS A 227 9.26 28.20 -23.17
C HIS A 227 8.71 27.80 -21.80
N THR A 228 9.07 28.61 -20.81
CA THR A 228 8.38 28.79 -19.54
C THR A 228 7.09 29.57 -19.78
N CYS A 229 5.97 29.09 -19.24
CA CYS A 229 4.77 29.90 -19.04
C CYS A 229 4.53 30.05 -17.54
N VAL A 230 4.82 31.26 -17.07
CA VAL A 230 4.44 31.80 -15.76
C VAL A 230 3.02 32.34 -15.89
N GLY A 231 2.17 32.05 -14.92
CA GLY A 231 0.84 32.65 -14.78
C GLY A 231 0.48 32.76 -13.30
N GLU A 232 0.84 33.89 -12.69
CA GLU A 232 0.29 34.34 -11.40
C GLU A 232 -0.87 35.33 -11.62
N VAL A 233 -1.54 35.64 -10.51
CA VAL A 233 -2.58 36.65 -10.24
C VAL A 233 -4.03 36.10 -10.33
N GLY A 234 -4.89 36.23 -9.31
CA GLY A 234 -4.84 37.15 -8.18
C GLY A 234 -5.69 36.76 -6.97
N ILE A 235 -5.32 37.43 -5.88
CA ILE A 235 -5.90 37.45 -4.54
C ILE A 235 -7.18 38.29 -4.57
N SER A 236 -8.24 37.83 -3.91
CA SER A 236 -9.25 38.73 -3.32
C SER A 236 -9.78 38.16 -2.01
N ASP A 237 -9.40 38.81 -0.92
CA ASP A 237 -10.02 38.71 0.40
C ASP A 237 -11.45 39.25 0.39
N SER A 238 -12.34 38.64 1.15
CA SER A 238 -13.53 39.28 1.73
C SER A 238 -13.99 38.53 2.98
N LYS A 239 -14.11 39.28 4.08
CA LYS A 239 -14.45 38.83 5.44
C LYS A 239 -15.98 38.76 5.67
N HIS A 240 -16.35 37.90 6.62
CA HIS A 240 -17.42 37.99 7.64
C HIS A 240 -18.90 38.09 7.22
N CYS A 241 -19.74 37.18 7.75
CA CYS A 241 -20.59 37.42 8.93
C CYS A 241 -21.19 36.10 9.45
N GLU A 242 -21.19 35.96 10.77
CA GLU A 242 -22.00 35.01 11.54
C GLU A 242 -23.48 35.41 11.49
N GLU A 243 -24.39 34.44 11.44
CA GLU A 243 -25.71 34.58 12.04
C GLU A 243 -26.18 33.21 12.54
N ALA A 244 -26.55 33.18 13.82
CA ALA A 244 -27.07 32.06 14.54
C ALA A 244 -28.60 32.01 14.39
N GLU A 245 -29.15 30.83 14.09
CA GLU A 245 -30.58 30.57 14.28
C GLU A 245 -30.77 29.41 15.26
N SER A 246 -31.33 29.78 16.40
CA SER A 246 -31.83 28.94 17.48
C SER A 246 -33.27 28.54 17.19
N ASP A 247 -33.55 27.25 17.08
CA ASP A 247 -34.91 26.70 17.06
C ASP A 247 -35.04 25.64 18.15
N GLU A 248 -35.46 26.07 19.34
CA GLU A 248 -35.87 25.18 20.42
C GLU A 248 -37.17 25.70 21.05
N CYS A 249 -38.30 25.14 20.63
CA CYS A 249 -39.59 25.39 21.27
C CYS A 249 -40.47 24.13 21.29
N ARG A 250 -40.77 23.70 22.53
CA ARG A 250 -41.92 22.92 23.01
C ARG A 250 -41.91 21.40 22.82
N ARG A 251 -41.80 20.68 23.95
CA ARG A 251 -42.98 20.24 24.75
C ARG A 251 -42.53 19.57 26.06
N ALA A 252 -43.00 20.10 27.18
CA ALA A 252 -43.23 19.36 28.42
C ALA A 252 -44.46 19.99 29.10
N ASP A 253 -45.57 19.26 29.02
CA ASP A 253 -46.63 19.08 30.03
C ASP A 253 -47.61 18.02 29.48
#